data_AF-A0A2N3FKG8-F1
#
_entry.id   AF-A0A2N3FKG8-F1
#
_cell.length_a   1.000
_cell.length_b   1.000
_cell.length_c   1.000
_cell.angle_alpha   90.00
_cell.angle_beta   90.00
_cell.angle_gamma   90.00
#
_symmetry.space_group_name_H-M   'P 1'
#
loop_
_entity.id
_entity.type
_entity.pdbx_description
1 polymer ?
#
loop_
_entity_poly.entity_id
_entity_poly.type
_entity_poly.pdbx_seq_one_letter_code
_entity_poly.pdbx_strand_id
1 'polypeptide(L)'
;MKNRLPVAAGIAVMMLVLVPAVAFGATASTPMPTVTATPSISATAPYALDFTLPTESKAGCMVCHGDENLTRLKAGKEISYYIDAEAIDSSIHAKTLCVGCHLDFAYKAPHTDATAWQSTAKLACKNCHEKQFLTFGQGAHRRAVDVTGTVAETEAKKPLCGDCHGSHDIMQLTDSAAGKAALHENGYEICGRCHQDYWDNYNDYYHGAAYKVGAEDAPACWDCHGWHDILPSDDPASLVNEAHLVETCGTGACHDQHGTASDEFIKNAAAMIHGKSAVREENPVLVFFGRVLGAIGKLFGT
;
A
#
# COMPACT_ATOMS: atom_id res chain seq x y z
N MET A 1 -27.14 -30.91 -0.20
CA MET A 1 -27.77 -30.94 -1.53
C MET A 1 -26.75 -30.41 -2.53
N LYS A 2 -26.26 -31.26 -3.43
CA LYS A 2 -25.18 -30.97 -4.38
C LYS A 2 -25.81 -30.75 -5.75
N ASN A 3 -25.77 -29.53 -6.30
CA ASN A 3 -26.09 -29.28 -7.70
C ASN A 3 -24.79 -29.04 -8.48
N ARG A 4 -24.41 -30.02 -9.30
CA ARG A 4 -23.40 -29.89 -10.35
C ARG A 4 -24.12 -29.59 -11.66
N LEU A 5 -23.77 -28.47 -12.31
CA LEU A 5 -24.16 -28.16 -13.68
C LEU A 5 -23.35 -29.01 -14.68
N PRO A 6 -23.93 -29.43 -15.82
CA PRO A 6 -23.21 -30.18 -16.83
C PRO A 6 -22.45 -29.27 -17.80
N VAL A 7 -21.23 -29.69 -18.16
CA VAL A 7 -20.40 -29.09 -19.21
C VAL A 7 -20.91 -29.59 -20.56
N ALA A 8 -21.42 -28.67 -21.40
CA ALA A 8 -21.79 -28.96 -22.78
C ALA A 8 -20.58 -28.78 -23.70
N ALA A 9 -20.22 -29.85 -24.42
CA ALA A 9 -19.20 -29.84 -25.47
C ALA A 9 -19.71 -29.10 -26.70
N GLY A 10 -19.12 -27.96 -27.03
CA GLY A 10 -19.39 -27.20 -28.25
C GLY A 10 -18.59 -27.77 -29.43
N ILE A 11 -19.30 -28.28 -30.43
CA ILE A 11 -18.74 -28.68 -31.73
C ILE A 11 -18.53 -27.40 -32.56
N ALA A 12 -17.28 -27.09 -32.90
CA ALA A 12 -16.95 -25.99 -33.80
C ALA A 12 -17.22 -26.39 -35.26
N VAL A 13 -18.28 -25.85 -35.85
CA VAL A 13 -18.56 -25.94 -37.29
C VAL A 13 -17.83 -24.80 -37.99
N MET A 14 -16.76 -25.14 -38.71
CA MET A 14 -16.00 -24.20 -39.53
C MET A 14 -16.79 -23.90 -40.82
N MET A 15 -17.48 -22.76 -40.89
CA MET A 15 -18.10 -22.28 -42.12
C MET A 15 -17.05 -21.56 -42.98
N LEU A 16 -16.72 -22.18 -44.12
CA LEU A 16 -15.85 -21.63 -45.15
C LEU A 16 -16.63 -20.55 -45.95
N VAL A 17 -16.35 -19.27 -45.70
CA VAL A 17 -16.89 -18.16 -46.49
C VAL A 17 -15.94 -17.87 -47.66
N LEU A 18 -16.38 -18.18 -48.88
CA LEU A 18 -15.72 -17.79 -50.13
C LEU A 18 -15.92 -16.30 -50.39
N VAL A 19 -14.84 -15.52 -50.32
CA VAL A 19 -14.81 -14.10 -50.71
C VAL A 19 -14.34 -14.01 -52.18
N PRO A 20 -15.03 -13.28 -53.07
CA PRO A 20 -14.59 -13.14 -54.45
C PRO A 20 -13.38 -12.19 -54.56
N ALA A 21 -12.35 -12.63 -55.28
CA ALA A 21 -11.17 -11.82 -55.57
C ALA A 21 -11.53 -10.71 -56.57
N VAL A 22 -11.45 -9.45 -56.11
CA VAL A 22 -11.57 -8.26 -56.97
C VAL A 22 -10.16 -7.89 -57.43
N ALA A 23 -9.91 -8.03 -58.74
CA ALA A 23 -8.66 -7.61 -59.36
C ALA A 23 -8.59 -6.07 -59.40
N PHE A 24 -7.74 -5.47 -58.57
CA PHE A 24 -7.39 -4.05 -58.66
C PHE A 24 -6.31 -3.87 -59.72
N GLY A 25 -6.63 -3.10 -60.77
CA GLY A 25 -5.70 -2.68 -61.80
C GLY A 25 -4.63 -1.75 -61.25
N ALA A 26 -3.37 -2.03 -61.58
CA ALA A 26 -2.24 -1.19 -61.24
C ALA A 26 -2.30 0.14 -62.01
N THR A 27 -2.52 1.24 -61.30
CA THR A 27 -2.28 2.59 -61.82
C THR A 27 -0.82 2.95 -61.62
N ALA A 28 -0.17 3.43 -62.68
CA ALA A 28 1.22 3.88 -62.65
C ALA A 28 1.35 5.09 -61.72
N SER A 29 2.09 4.92 -60.63
CA SER A 29 2.46 5.98 -59.69
C SER A 29 3.55 6.85 -60.28
N THR A 30 3.30 8.15 -60.40
CA THR A 30 4.32 9.17 -60.70
C THR A 30 5.31 9.29 -59.53
N PRO A 31 6.62 9.46 -59.77
CA PRO A 31 7.59 9.63 -58.70
C PRO A 31 7.41 10.99 -58.03
N MET A 32 7.30 11.00 -56.70
CA MET A 32 7.31 12.23 -55.92
C MET A 32 8.70 12.88 -55.95
N PRO A 33 8.79 14.22 -55.96
CA PRO A 33 10.07 14.92 -55.88
C PRO A 33 10.74 14.65 -54.54
N THR A 34 12.02 14.30 -54.58
CA THR A 34 12.85 14.12 -53.38
C THR A 34 13.12 15.49 -52.77
N VAL A 35 12.37 15.85 -51.73
CA VAL A 35 12.69 17.02 -50.89
C VAL A 35 13.73 16.58 -49.88
N THR A 36 14.98 16.99 -50.08
CA THR A 36 16.02 16.85 -49.07
C THR A 36 15.68 17.82 -47.93
N ALA A 37 15.24 17.29 -46.79
CA ALA A 37 14.99 18.10 -45.61
C ALA A 37 16.33 18.61 -45.06
N THR A 38 16.61 19.89 -45.24
CA THR A 38 17.71 20.56 -44.54
C THR A 38 17.31 20.68 -43.06
N PRO A 39 18.08 20.16 -42.11
CA PRO A 39 17.76 20.34 -40.69
C PRO A 39 17.98 21.82 -40.36
N SER A 40 16.89 22.56 -40.16
CA SER A 40 16.90 24.00 -39.88
C SER A 40 16.98 24.32 -38.39
N ILE A 41 17.47 23.41 -37.56
CA ILE A 41 17.58 23.64 -36.12
C ILE A 41 19.00 23.30 -35.65
N SER A 42 19.79 24.36 -35.44
CA SER A 42 21.02 24.30 -34.66
C SER A 42 20.66 24.08 -33.19
N ALA A 43 21.25 23.07 -32.55
CA ALA A 43 21.09 22.78 -31.13
C ALA A 43 21.84 23.80 -30.27
N THR A 44 21.39 25.06 -30.27
CA THR A 44 21.99 26.13 -29.46
C THR A 44 20.93 27.15 -29.05
N ALA A 45 20.04 26.76 -28.15
CA ALA A 45 19.42 27.67 -27.19
C ALA A 45 18.82 26.82 -26.05
N PRO A 46 19.16 27.04 -24.78
CA PRO A 46 18.35 26.52 -23.69
C PRO A 46 16.95 27.10 -23.89
N TYR A 47 15.95 26.22 -23.99
CA TYR A 47 14.56 26.64 -23.97
C TYR A 47 14.32 27.32 -22.61
N ALA A 48 14.33 28.65 -22.60
CA ALA A 48 13.74 29.39 -21.50
C ALA A 48 12.23 29.32 -21.70
N LEU A 49 11.63 28.18 -21.34
CA LEU A 49 10.18 28.08 -21.20
C LEU A 49 9.79 28.92 -19.99
N ASP A 50 9.47 30.19 -20.23
CA ASP A 50 8.75 31.03 -19.28
C ASP A 50 7.24 30.76 -19.43
N PHE A 51 6.86 29.48 -19.28
CA PHE A 51 5.48 29.06 -19.20
C PHE A 51 5.16 28.78 -17.74
N THR A 52 4.54 29.76 -17.07
CA THR A 52 3.92 29.53 -15.78
C THR A 52 2.72 28.63 -16.00
N LEU A 53 2.91 27.33 -15.77
CA LEU A 53 1.83 26.36 -15.75
C LEU A 53 0.76 26.83 -14.74
N PRO A 54 -0.54 26.69 -15.03
CA PRO A 54 -1.60 27.12 -14.12
C PRO A 54 -1.60 26.25 -12.86
N THR A 55 -0.87 26.72 -11.84
CA THR A 55 -0.63 26.04 -10.54
C THR A 55 -1.79 26.17 -9.57
N GLU A 56 -2.72 27.08 -9.86
CA GLU A 56 -4.04 27.20 -9.23
C GLU A 56 -4.93 25.96 -9.55
N SER A 57 -4.49 25.09 -10.47
CA SER A 57 -5.21 23.91 -10.92
C SER A 57 -4.31 22.67 -10.95
N LYS A 58 -4.91 21.47 -10.83
CA LYS A 58 -4.20 20.20 -11.02
C LYS A 58 -3.52 20.10 -12.41
N ALA A 59 -4.12 20.73 -13.42
CA ALA A 59 -3.70 20.63 -14.82
C ALA A 59 -2.23 21.02 -15.02
N GLY A 60 -1.73 22.04 -14.30
CA GLY A 60 -0.34 22.47 -14.43
C GLY A 60 0.66 21.39 -14.01
N CYS A 61 0.42 20.70 -12.89
CA CYS A 61 1.30 19.65 -12.39
C CYS A 61 1.29 18.41 -13.31
N MET A 62 0.09 18.06 -13.79
CA MET A 62 -0.13 16.87 -14.61
C MET A 62 0.47 16.96 -16.03
N VAL A 63 0.87 18.15 -16.51
CA VAL A 63 1.58 18.28 -17.80
C VAL A 63 2.84 17.41 -17.85
N CYS A 64 3.56 17.32 -16.72
CA CYS A 64 4.71 16.44 -16.61
C CYS A 64 4.38 15.19 -15.81
N HIS A 65 3.69 15.34 -14.66
CA HIS A 65 3.44 14.21 -13.77
C HIS A 65 2.41 13.21 -14.30
N GLY A 66 1.64 13.55 -15.33
CA GLY A 66 0.77 12.60 -16.03
C GLY A 66 1.46 11.80 -17.12
N ASP A 67 2.77 11.99 -17.36
CA ASP A 67 3.53 11.17 -18.31
C ASP A 67 4.06 9.91 -17.61
N GLU A 68 3.63 8.73 -18.06
CA GLU A 68 4.06 7.42 -17.54
C GLU A 68 5.59 7.23 -17.64
N ASN A 69 6.24 7.96 -18.54
CA ASN A 69 7.69 7.91 -18.76
C ASN A 69 8.47 8.95 -17.94
N LEU A 70 7.81 9.68 -17.03
CA LEU A 70 8.49 10.62 -16.16
C LEU A 70 9.29 9.87 -15.09
N THR A 71 10.49 9.43 -15.44
CA THR A 71 11.42 8.75 -14.53
C THR A 71 12.72 9.53 -14.37
N ARG A 72 13.40 9.34 -13.24
CA ARG A 72 14.77 9.85 -13.01
C ARG A 72 15.63 8.80 -12.34
N LEU A 73 16.92 8.82 -12.68
CA LEU A 73 17.92 8.04 -11.97
C LEU A 73 18.34 8.76 -10.68
N LYS A 74 18.19 8.09 -9.53
CA LYS A 74 18.69 8.55 -8.23
C LYS A 74 19.47 7.42 -7.58
N ALA A 75 20.75 7.67 -7.27
CA ALA A 75 21.66 6.66 -6.71
C ALA A 75 21.68 5.34 -7.51
N GLY A 76 21.65 5.43 -8.85
CA GLY A 76 21.67 4.27 -9.74
C GLY A 76 20.36 3.49 -9.87
N LYS A 77 19.29 3.93 -9.20
CA LYS A 77 17.94 3.35 -9.33
C LYS A 77 17.05 4.28 -10.15
N GLU A 78 16.29 3.69 -11.07
CA GLU A 78 15.21 4.40 -11.76
C GLU A 78 14.04 4.60 -10.79
N ILE A 79 13.59 5.84 -10.68
CA ILE A 79 12.45 6.23 -9.84
C ILE A 79 11.44 6.92 -10.74
N SER A 80 10.20 6.42 -10.72
CA SER A 80 9.07 7.07 -11.38
C SER A 80 8.54 8.24 -10.56
N TYR A 81 8.17 9.29 -11.28
CA TYR A 81 7.45 10.46 -10.78
C TYR A 81 6.07 10.59 -11.46
N TYR A 82 5.67 9.58 -12.24
CA TYR A 82 4.35 9.47 -12.81
C TYR A 82 3.29 9.39 -11.71
N ILE A 83 2.19 10.09 -11.94
CA ILE A 83 1.01 10.12 -11.11
C ILE A 83 -0.18 9.77 -11.99
N ASP A 84 -0.91 8.74 -11.59
CA ASP A 84 -2.16 8.36 -12.25
C ASP A 84 -3.27 9.35 -11.87
N ALA A 85 -3.80 10.06 -12.87
CA ALA A 85 -4.87 11.02 -12.68
C ALA A 85 -6.18 10.32 -12.24
N GLU A 86 -6.44 9.12 -12.73
CA GLU A 86 -7.65 8.35 -12.38
C GLU A 86 -7.60 7.90 -10.91
N ALA A 87 -6.43 7.49 -10.43
CA ALA A 87 -6.21 7.19 -9.02
C ALA A 87 -6.55 8.39 -8.12
N ILE A 88 -6.09 9.60 -8.48
CA ILE A 88 -6.43 10.82 -7.73
C ILE A 88 -7.93 11.12 -7.78
N ASP A 89 -8.53 11.04 -8.96
CA ASP A 89 -9.93 11.40 -9.15
C ASP A 89 -10.89 10.40 -8.48
N SER A 90 -10.43 9.16 -8.24
CA SER A 90 -11.14 8.15 -7.44
C SER A 90 -10.92 8.31 -5.92
N SER A 91 -9.91 9.07 -5.49
CA SER A 91 -9.60 9.29 -4.07
C SER A 91 -10.58 10.24 -3.39
N ILE A 92 -10.62 10.22 -2.05
CA ILE A 92 -11.42 11.20 -1.27
C ILE A 92 -10.90 12.63 -1.43
N HIS A 93 -9.66 12.78 -1.91
CA HIS A 93 -8.98 14.04 -2.14
C HIS A 93 -9.04 14.50 -3.60
N ALA A 94 -9.97 13.96 -4.41
CA ALA A 94 -10.17 14.35 -5.81
C ALA A 94 -10.36 15.87 -6.03
N LYS A 95 -10.77 16.63 -5.00
CA LYS A 95 -10.92 18.09 -5.09
C LYS A 95 -9.75 18.88 -4.47
N THR A 96 -8.79 18.20 -3.86
CA THR A 96 -7.61 18.82 -3.27
C THR A 96 -6.59 19.12 -4.37
N LEU A 97 -6.05 20.34 -4.37
CA LEU A 97 -4.96 20.73 -5.26
C LEU A 97 -3.66 20.06 -4.84
N CYS A 98 -2.76 19.79 -5.79
CA CYS A 98 -1.46 19.15 -5.52
C CYS A 98 -0.66 19.91 -4.45
N VAL A 99 -0.68 21.24 -4.51
CA VAL A 99 -0.02 22.14 -3.55
C VAL A 99 -0.65 22.12 -2.15
N GLY A 100 -1.85 21.56 -1.99
CA GLY A 100 -2.45 21.33 -0.68
C GLY A 100 -1.70 20.28 0.16
N CYS A 101 -1.02 19.35 -0.51
CA CYS A 101 -0.15 18.37 0.13
C CYS A 101 1.33 18.69 -0.09
N HIS A 102 1.71 19.09 -1.29
CA HIS A 102 3.09 19.45 -1.64
C HIS A 102 3.41 20.91 -1.27
N LEU A 103 3.46 21.20 0.03
CA LEU A 103 3.57 22.56 0.58
C LEU A 103 4.93 23.24 0.32
N ASP A 104 6.03 22.47 0.30
CA ASP A 104 7.39 22.99 0.15
C ASP A 104 7.85 23.06 -1.31
N PHE A 105 6.91 23.10 -2.25
CA PHE A 105 7.24 22.97 -3.66
C PHE A 105 7.50 24.32 -4.32
N ALA A 106 8.69 24.48 -4.90
CA ALA A 106 9.04 25.63 -5.72
C ALA A 106 8.37 25.52 -7.11
N TYR A 107 7.56 26.54 -7.46
CA TYR A 107 6.82 26.69 -8.73
C TYR A 107 7.68 26.77 -10.00
N LYS A 108 8.99 26.52 -9.91
CA LYS A 108 9.94 26.58 -11.02
C LYS A 108 10.50 25.19 -11.33
N ALA A 109 10.35 24.77 -12.58
CA ALA A 109 10.98 23.56 -13.10
C ALA A 109 12.37 23.89 -13.68
N PRO A 110 13.40 23.04 -13.49
CA PRO A 110 13.40 21.86 -12.61
C PRO A 110 13.33 22.27 -11.13
N HIS A 111 12.59 21.52 -10.31
CA HIS A 111 12.51 21.78 -8.86
C HIS A 111 13.89 21.59 -8.24
N THR A 112 14.48 22.66 -7.72
CA THR A 112 15.89 22.71 -7.30
C THR A 112 16.10 22.34 -5.83
N ASP A 113 15.05 22.44 -5.00
CA ASP A 113 15.17 22.37 -3.53
C ASP A 113 14.36 21.24 -2.86
N ALA A 114 13.74 20.33 -3.63
CA ALA A 114 12.85 19.31 -3.08
C ALA A 114 13.63 18.08 -2.54
N THR A 115 14.44 18.23 -1.49
CA THR A 115 15.11 17.09 -0.84
C THR A 115 14.19 16.33 0.11
N ALA A 116 13.13 16.98 0.63
CA ALA A 116 12.24 16.42 1.64
C ALA A 116 10.74 16.35 1.24
N TRP A 117 10.41 16.55 -0.05
CA TRP A 117 9.02 16.67 -0.51
C TRP A 117 8.09 15.53 -0.09
N GLN A 118 8.61 14.29 0.00
CA GLN A 118 7.84 13.14 0.44
C GLN A 118 7.42 13.27 1.90
N SER A 119 8.34 13.67 2.77
CA SER A 119 8.05 13.88 4.19
C SER A 119 7.12 15.06 4.41
N THR A 120 7.29 16.14 3.65
CA THR A 120 6.36 17.28 3.67
C THR A 120 4.95 16.85 3.28
N ALA A 121 4.80 16.16 2.14
CA ALA A 121 3.49 15.70 1.66
C ALA A 121 2.82 14.74 2.63
N LYS A 122 3.58 13.78 3.17
CA LYS A 122 3.07 12.82 4.17
C LYS A 122 2.71 13.45 5.51
N LEU A 123 3.18 14.68 5.80
CA LEU A 123 2.85 15.41 7.03
C LEU A 123 1.78 16.50 6.81
N ALA A 124 1.48 16.86 5.57
CA ALA A 124 0.51 17.91 5.23
C ALA A 124 -0.91 17.62 5.72
N CYS A 125 -1.24 16.34 5.97
CA CYS A 125 -2.52 15.89 6.49
C CYS A 125 -2.95 16.66 7.75
N LYS A 126 -2.01 17.05 8.63
CA LYS A 126 -2.30 17.76 9.88
C LYS A 126 -3.00 19.11 9.68
N ASN A 127 -2.87 19.71 8.51
CA ASN A 127 -3.49 21.00 8.20
C ASN A 127 -5.02 20.90 8.02
N CYS A 128 -5.56 19.68 7.86
CA CYS A 128 -7.00 19.42 7.76
C CYS A 128 -7.48 18.33 8.74
N HIS A 129 -6.63 17.38 9.10
CA HIS A 129 -6.90 16.26 10.01
C HIS A 129 -6.24 16.47 11.39
N GLU A 130 -6.50 17.64 11.99
CA GLU A 130 -5.86 18.04 13.25
C GLU A 130 -6.09 17.03 14.38
N LYS A 131 -7.34 16.55 14.55
CA LYS A 131 -7.69 15.58 15.59
C LYS A 131 -6.85 14.30 15.45
N GLN A 132 -6.77 13.75 14.24
CA GLN A 132 -6.00 12.54 13.96
C GLN A 132 -4.50 12.78 14.20
N PHE A 133 -3.98 13.96 13.83
CA PHE A 133 -2.60 14.32 14.09
C PHE A 133 -2.30 14.42 15.60
N LEU A 134 -3.20 15.00 16.39
CA LEU A 134 -3.04 15.09 17.84
C LEU A 134 -3.09 13.72 18.52
N THR A 135 -3.99 12.82 18.07
CA THR A 135 -4.02 11.43 18.53
C THR A 135 -2.74 10.68 18.12
N PHE A 136 -2.29 10.86 16.87
CA PHE A 136 -1.04 10.28 16.37
C PHE A 136 0.18 10.71 17.21
N GLY A 137 0.18 11.96 17.67
CA GLY A 137 1.19 12.52 18.55
C GLY A 137 1.27 11.88 19.94
N GLN A 138 0.32 11.02 20.32
CA GLN A 138 0.32 10.33 21.62
C GLN A 138 0.89 8.91 21.53
N GLY A 139 0.94 8.32 20.33
CA GLY A 139 1.41 6.95 20.12
C GLY A 139 2.93 6.80 20.00
N ALA A 140 3.38 5.55 19.96
CA ALA A 140 4.78 5.15 19.78
C ALA A 140 5.39 5.62 18.45
N HIS A 141 4.55 5.81 17.43
CA HIS A 141 4.96 6.25 16.10
C HIS A 141 5.13 7.77 15.95
N ARG A 142 4.86 8.56 17.00
CA ARG A 142 5.11 10.00 16.96
C ARG A 142 6.57 10.31 16.69
N ARG A 143 6.85 11.22 15.76
CA ARG A 143 8.19 11.73 15.50
C ARG A 143 8.50 12.87 16.48
N ALA A 144 9.49 12.67 17.34
CA ALA A 144 9.99 13.73 18.20
C ALA A 144 10.88 14.68 17.38
N VAL A 145 10.63 15.97 17.52
CA VAL A 145 11.49 17.04 17.01
C VAL A 145 12.11 17.69 18.25
N ASP A 146 13.42 17.88 18.26
CA ASP A 146 14.06 18.59 19.35
C ASP A 146 13.78 20.09 19.31
N VAL A 147 14.20 20.80 20.37
CA VAL A 147 14.01 22.26 20.52
C VAL A 147 14.74 23.08 19.44
N THR A 148 15.68 22.47 18.72
CA THR A 148 16.40 23.10 17.61
C THR A 148 15.74 22.83 16.25
N GLY A 149 14.62 22.10 16.23
CA GLY A 149 13.94 21.72 14.99
C GLY A 149 14.61 20.55 14.27
N THR A 150 15.63 19.93 14.86
CA THR A 150 16.30 18.77 14.30
C THR A 150 15.61 17.47 14.73
N VAL A 151 15.64 16.50 13.83
CA VAL A 151 15.07 15.18 14.07
C VAL A 151 16.23 14.21 14.18
N ALA A 152 16.32 13.50 15.32
CA ALA A 152 17.25 12.38 15.46
C ALA A 152 17.02 11.34 14.35
N GLU A 153 18.09 10.64 13.93
CA GLU A 153 17.99 9.64 12.85
C GLU A 153 17.02 8.50 13.17
N THR A 154 16.89 8.12 14.44
CA THR A 154 15.94 7.10 14.91
C THR A 154 14.49 7.57 14.73
N GLU A 155 14.24 8.85 14.99
CA GLU A 155 12.95 9.51 14.78
C GLU A 155 12.69 9.74 13.27
N ALA A 156 13.73 9.81 12.44
CA ALA A 156 13.60 9.91 11.00
C ALA A 156 13.03 8.66 10.32
N LYS A 157 13.11 7.50 10.98
CA LYS A 157 12.60 6.21 10.50
C LYS A 157 11.16 5.92 10.88
N LYS A 158 10.54 6.74 11.73
CA LYS A 158 9.14 6.56 12.14
C LYS A 158 8.18 6.85 10.98
N PRO A 159 7.06 6.11 10.88
CA PRO A 159 6.11 6.31 9.80
C PRO A 159 5.41 7.67 9.91
N LEU A 160 4.98 8.20 8.78
CA LEU A 160 4.13 9.38 8.63
C LEU A 160 2.75 8.94 8.12
N CYS A 161 1.80 9.87 8.02
CA CYS A 161 0.41 9.56 7.68
C CYS A 161 0.27 8.76 6.37
N GLY A 162 1.01 9.17 5.33
CA GLY A 162 0.99 8.49 4.04
C GLY A 162 1.77 7.18 3.97
N ASP A 163 2.51 6.79 5.02
CA ASP A 163 3.12 5.45 5.10
C ASP A 163 2.07 4.37 5.40
N CYS A 164 0.97 4.75 6.06
CA CYS A 164 -0.15 3.86 6.37
C CYS A 164 -1.34 4.04 5.40
N HIS A 165 -1.68 5.28 5.04
CA HIS A 165 -2.88 5.56 4.24
C HIS A 165 -2.65 5.61 2.72
N GLY A 166 -1.41 5.47 2.26
CA GLY A 166 -1.06 5.65 0.86
C GLY A 166 -0.86 7.12 0.49
N SER A 167 -1.09 7.48 -0.77
CA SER A 167 -0.77 8.83 -1.28
C SER A 167 -1.81 9.42 -2.21
N HIS A 168 -1.68 9.20 -3.51
CA HIS A 168 -2.56 9.76 -4.54
C HIS A 168 -3.88 8.98 -4.70
N ASP A 169 -4.07 7.93 -3.92
CA ASP A 169 -5.15 6.96 -3.95
C ASP A 169 -5.85 6.80 -2.58
N ILE A 170 -5.66 7.77 -1.68
CA ILE A 170 -6.21 7.70 -0.32
C ILE A 170 -7.73 7.53 -0.36
N MET A 171 -8.17 6.41 0.21
CA MET A 171 -9.57 6.02 0.25
C MET A 171 -10.31 6.70 1.41
N GLN A 172 -11.61 6.91 1.23
CA GLN A 172 -12.47 7.34 2.32
C GLN A 172 -12.66 6.20 3.32
N LEU A 173 -12.44 6.47 4.61
CA LEU A 173 -12.67 5.49 5.69
C LEU A 173 -13.97 5.73 6.45
N THR A 174 -14.33 7.00 6.67
CA THR A 174 -15.60 7.37 7.32
C THR A 174 -16.78 7.05 6.41
N ASP A 175 -17.74 6.28 6.92
CA ASP A 175 -18.97 5.87 6.21
C ASP A 175 -18.72 5.12 4.88
N SER A 176 -17.57 4.46 4.75
CA SER A 176 -17.20 3.71 3.54
C SER A 176 -16.83 2.27 3.89
N ALA A 177 -17.70 1.32 3.57
CA ALA A 177 -17.40 -0.10 3.76
C ALA A 177 -16.25 -0.56 2.86
N ALA A 178 -16.24 -0.13 1.59
CA ALA A 178 -15.21 -0.48 0.63
C ALA A 178 -13.83 0.05 1.02
N GLY A 179 -13.74 1.30 1.49
CA GLY A 179 -12.46 1.87 1.95
C GLY A 179 -11.92 1.19 3.20
N LYS A 180 -12.81 0.80 4.13
CA LYS A 180 -12.43 -0.01 5.30
C LYS A 180 -11.96 -1.41 4.91
N ALA A 181 -12.62 -2.07 3.97
CA ALA A 181 -12.22 -3.38 3.46
C ALA A 181 -10.85 -3.32 2.75
N ALA A 182 -10.65 -2.35 1.87
CA ALA A 182 -9.37 -2.19 1.19
C ALA A 182 -8.23 -1.84 2.15
N LEU A 183 -8.48 -1.04 3.19
CA LEU A 183 -7.50 -0.81 4.25
C LEU A 183 -7.21 -2.10 5.02
N HIS A 184 -8.26 -2.85 5.38
CA HIS A 184 -8.17 -4.14 6.06
C HIS A 184 -7.30 -5.13 5.29
N GLU A 185 -7.46 -5.26 3.98
CA GLU A 185 -6.65 -6.17 3.17
C GLU A 185 -5.16 -5.77 3.13
N ASN A 186 -4.82 -4.51 3.42
CA ASN A 186 -3.50 -3.94 3.20
C ASN A 186 -2.57 -3.96 4.43
N GLY A 187 -2.83 -4.78 5.45
CA GLY A 187 -2.07 -4.74 6.70
C GLY A 187 -0.58 -5.07 6.56
N TYR A 188 -0.16 -5.81 5.54
CA TYR A 188 1.26 -5.99 5.25
C TYR A 188 1.94 -4.66 4.89
N GLU A 189 1.36 -3.88 3.98
CA GLU A 189 1.95 -2.62 3.55
C GLU A 189 1.95 -1.57 4.66
N ILE A 190 0.94 -1.60 5.53
CA ILE A 190 0.78 -0.66 6.65
C ILE A 190 1.71 -1.00 7.82
N CYS A 191 1.69 -2.26 8.27
CA CYS A 191 2.39 -2.70 9.47
C CYS A 191 3.55 -3.63 9.15
N GLY A 192 3.29 -4.67 8.35
CA GLY A 192 4.22 -5.78 8.12
C GLY A 192 5.55 -5.41 7.45
N ARG A 193 5.56 -4.39 6.58
CA ARG A 193 6.78 -3.89 5.93
C ARG A 193 7.87 -3.47 6.93
N CYS A 194 7.46 -2.87 8.05
CA CYS A 194 8.35 -2.43 9.12
C CYS A 194 8.40 -3.45 10.27
N HIS A 195 7.29 -4.10 10.59
CA HIS A 195 7.15 -5.08 11.66
C HIS A 195 7.14 -6.51 11.12
N GLN A 196 8.17 -6.88 10.36
CA GLN A 196 8.24 -8.16 9.63
C GLN A 196 8.15 -9.36 10.57
N ASP A 197 8.88 -9.34 11.69
CA ASP A 197 8.83 -10.42 12.67
C ASP A 197 7.41 -10.62 13.23
N TYR A 198 6.69 -9.54 13.54
CA TYR A 198 5.31 -9.64 14.02
C TYR A 198 4.36 -10.10 12.92
N TRP A 199 4.55 -9.64 11.69
CA TRP A 199 3.79 -10.10 10.54
C TRP A 199 3.97 -11.61 10.34
N ASP A 200 5.20 -12.10 10.25
CA ASP A 200 5.49 -13.51 10.00
C ASP A 200 4.92 -14.42 11.10
N ASN A 201 4.97 -13.92 12.34
CA ASN A 201 4.48 -14.63 13.51
C ASN A 201 2.97 -14.46 13.78
N TYR A 202 2.30 -13.53 13.11
CA TYR A 202 0.84 -13.44 13.08
C TYR A 202 0.26 -14.55 12.19
N ASN A 203 0.29 -15.77 12.70
CA ASN A 203 0.01 -16.99 11.93
C ASN A 203 -0.76 -18.05 12.73
N ASP A 204 -1.39 -17.65 13.84
CA ASP A 204 -2.37 -18.47 14.51
C ASP A 204 -3.51 -18.81 13.53
N TYR A 205 -4.14 -19.97 13.73
CA TYR A 205 -5.06 -20.51 12.74
C TYR A 205 -6.33 -19.66 12.57
N TYR A 206 -6.75 -18.96 13.61
CA TYR A 206 -8.05 -18.30 13.67
C TYR A 206 -7.99 -16.83 13.29
N HIS A 207 -6.92 -16.12 13.65
CA HIS A 207 -6.78 -14.70 13.37
C HIS A 207 -5.76 -14.47 12.25
N GLY A 208 -4.47 -14.65 12.50
CA GLY A 208 -3.42 -14.23 11.57
C GLY A 208 -3.37 -15.02 10.27
N ALA A 209 -3.52 -16.34 10.32
CA ALA A 209 -3.58 -17.15 9.10
C ALA A 209 -4.86 -16.87 8.29
N ALA A 210 -5.99 -16.65 8.96
CA ALA A 210 -7.26 -16.31 8.32
C ALA A 210 -7.20 -14.92 7.66
N TYR A 211 -6.67 -13.93 8.37
CA TYR A 211 -6.45 -12.58 7.86
C TYR A 211 -5.58 -12.58 6.61
N LYS A 212 -4.45 -13.32 6.63
CA LYS A 212 -3.53 -13.41 5.49
C LYS A 212 -4.12 -14.09 4.25
N VAL A 213 -5.22 -14.84 4.39
CA VAL A 213 -5.94 -15.41 3.23
C VAL A 213 -7.17 -14.58 2.83
N GLY A 214 -7.34 -13.39 3.41
CA GLY A 214 -8.39 -12.43 3.07
C GLY A 214 -9.72 -12.66 3.79
N ALA A 215 -9.73 -13.29 4.96
CA ALA A 215 -10.94 -13.39 5.76
C ALA A 215 -11.32 -12.00 6.31
N GLU A 216 -12.47 -11.47 5.88
CA GLU A 216 -12.96 -10.13 6.25
C GLU A 216 -13.27 -9.99 7.75
N ASP A 217 -13.59 -11.09 8.42
CA ASP A 217 -13.92 -11.15 9.85
C ASP A 217 -12.71 -11.44 10.75
N ALA A 218 -11.55 -11.75 10.17
CA ALA A 218 -10.33 -11.89 10.94
C ALA A 218 -9.79 -10.50 11.33
N PRO A 219 -9.32 -10.31 12.57
CA PRO A 219 -8.86 -9.00 13.01
C PRO A 219 -7.60 -8.57 12.27
N ALA A 220 -7.55 -7.32 11.87
CA ALA A 220 -6.35 -6.64 11.43
C ALA A 220 -5.50 -6.21 12.62
N CYS A 221 -4.27 -5.77 12.35
CA CYS A 221 -3.31 -5.40 13.40
C CYS A 221 -3.87 -4.33 14.36
N TRP A 222 -4.59 -3.34 13.83
CA TRP A 222 -5.14 -2.23 14.61
C TRP A 222 -6.39 -2.58 15.43
N ASP A 223 -7.04 -3.72 15.16
CA ASP A 223 -8.20 -4.14 15.94
C ASP A 223 -7.80 -4.54 17.36
N CYS A 224 -6.54 -4.97 17.56
CA CYS A 224 -5.97 -5.20 18.88
C CYS A 224 -5.06 -4.06 19.34
N HIS A 225 -4.24 -3.48 18.45
CA HIS A 225 -3.21 -2.50 18.83
C HIS A 225 -3.68 -1.03 18.81
N GLY A 226 -4.87 -0.74 18.27
CA GLY A 226 -5.30 0.62 17.95
C GLY A 226 -4.70 1.13 16.64
N TRP A 227 -4.96 2.39 16.29
CA TRP A 227 -4.58 2.96 14.98
C TRP A 227 -3.66 4.19 15.09
N HIS A 228 -4.15 5.32 15.58
CA HIS A 228 -3.39 6.57 15.64
C HIS A 228 -2.62 6.67 16.96
N ASP A 229 -3.14 6.09 18.03
CA ASP A 229 -2.60 6.09 19.39
C ASP A 229 -2.00 4.73 19.78
N ILE A 230 -1.37 4.03 18.83
CA ILE A 230 -0.72 2.74 19.11
C ILE A 230 0.36 2.93 20.17
N LEU A 231 0.28 2.17 21.25
CA LEU A 231 1.22 2.20 22.37
C LEU A 231 2.00 0.88 22.48
N PRO A 232 3.22 0.91 23.08
CA PRO A 232 3.96 -0.31 23.41
C PRO A 232 3.15 -1.25 24.31
N SER A 233 3.35 -2.57 24.20
CA SER A 233 2.55 -3.55 24.95
C SER A 233 2.75 -3.49 26.47
N ASP A 234 3.88 -2.97 26.93
CA ASP A 234 4.17 -2.77 28.36
C ASP A 234 3.62 -1.43 28.90
N ASP A 235 3.11 -0.55 28.04
CA ASP A 235 2.44 0.67 28.47
C ASP A 235 1.09 0.32 29.11
N PRO A 236 0.79 0.79 30.34
CA PRO A 236 -0.47 0.50 31.01
C PRO A 236 -1.71 1.01 30.28
N ALA A 237 -1.59 1.98 29.37
CA ALA A 237 -2.69 2.48 28.56
C ALA A 237 -2.85 1.73 27.22
N SER A 238 -1.94 0.83 26.88
CA SER A 238 -2.02 0.06 25.64
C SER A 238 -3.19 -0.91 25.66
N LEU A 239 -3.89 -1.05 24.54
CA LEU A 239 -4.96 -2.04 24.36
C LEU A 239 -4.41 -3.48 24.50
N VAL A 240 -3.16 -3.71 24.11
CA VAL A 240 -2.52 -5.02 24.24
C VAL A 240 -1.70 -5.18 25.54
N ASN A 241 -1.90 -4.30 26.52
CA ASN A 241 -1.35 -4.50 27.85
C ASN A 241 -2.00 -5.72 28.51
N GLU A 242 -1.23 -6.48 29.32
CA GLU A 242 -1.73 -7.67 30.01
C GLU A 242 -3.01 -7.40 30.82
N ALA A 243 -3.15 -6.21 31.40
CA ALA A 243 -4.32 -5.80 32.16
C ALA A 243 -5.57 -5.56 31.28
N HIS A 244 -5.39 -5.27 29.99
CA HIS A 244 -6.46 -4.91 29.07
C HIS A 244 -6.85 -6.03 28.09
N LEU A 245 -6.08 -7.12 28.01
CA LEU A 245 -6.35 -8.22 27.06
C LEU A 245 -7.78 -8.77 27.13
N VAL A 246 -8.36 -8.88 28.33
CA VAL A 246 -9.75 -9.34 28.49
C VAL A 246 -10.73 -8.38 27.83
N GLU A 247 -10.51 -7.07 27.99
CA GLU A 247 -11.31 -6.05 27.33
C GLU A 247 -11.05 -6.02 25.83
N THR A 248 -9.80 -6.02 25.38
CA THR A 248 -9.46 -5.96 23.95
C THR A 248 -9.90 -7.19 23.17
N CYS A 249 -9.82 -8.39 23.74
CA CYS A 249 -10.34 -9.59 23.10
C CYS A 249 -11.87 -9.71 23.25
N GLY A 250 -12.42 -9.25 24.38
CA GLY A 250 -13.85 -9.32 24.69
C GLY A 250 -14.68 -8.21 24.07
N THR A 251 -14.07 -7.12 23.59
CA THR A 251 -14.76 -6.01 22.94
C THR A 251 -15.21 -6.39 21.53
N GLY A 252 -16.45 -6.04 21.19
CA GLY A 252 -17.04 -6.34 19.88
C GLY A 252 -17.63 -7.74 19.77
N ALA A 253 -18.26 -8.02 18.62
CA ALA A 253 -18.97 -9.27 18.35
C ALA A 253 -18.03 -10.48 18.12
N CYS A 254 -16.84 -10.53 18.73
CA CYS A 254 -15.81 -11.52 18.39
C CYS A 254 -15.70 -12.63 19.44
N HIS A 255 -15.40 -12.30 20.71
CA HIS A 255 -15.24 -13.31 21.77
C HIS A 255 -16.28 -13.23 22.91
N ASP A 256 -17.08 -12.16 23.00
CA ASP A 256 -18.19 -12.05 23.98
C ASP A 256 -19.34 -13.04 23.65
N GLN A 257 -19.54 -13.32 22.37
CA GLN A 257 -20.59 -14.22 21.86
C GLN A 257 -20.42 -15.69 22.24
N HIS A 258 -19.23 -16.10 22.68
CA HIS A 258 -18.94 -17.50 22.91
C HIS A 258 -19.25 -17.97 24.34
N GLY A 259 -19.46 -17.08 25.32
CA GLY A 259 -19.71 -17.47 26.72
C GLY A 259 -18.63 -18.38 27.35
N THR A 260 -17.51 -18.59 26.66
CA THR A 260 -16.42 -19.52 26.98
C THR A 260 -15.06 -18.84 27.05
N ALA A 261 -14.96 -17.55 26.77
CA ALA A 261 -13.71 -16.80 26.89
C ALA A 261 -13.51 -16.41 28.36
N SER A 262 -13.10 -17.37 29.19
CA SER A 262 -12.63 -17.04 30.54
C SER A 262 -11.40 -16.13 30.44
N ASP A 263 -11.20 -15.27 31.43
CA ASP A 263 -9.99 -14.43 31.52
C ASP A 263 -8.71 -15.26 31.37
N GLU A 264 -8.71 -16.48 31.91
CA GLU A 264 -7.61 -17.43 31.80
C GLU A 264 -7.40 -17.91 30.36
N PHE A 265 -8.48 -18.23 29.64
CA PHE A 265 -8.39 -18.61 28.23
C PHE A 265 -7.83 -17.45 27.40
N ILE A 266 -8.33 -16.24 27.59
CA ILE A 266 -7.88 -15.06 26.85
C ILE A 266 -6.38 -14.80 27.09
N LYS A 267 -5.95 -14.80 28.35
CA LYS A 267 -4.53 -14.58 28.70
C LYS A 267 -3.61 -15.64 28.09
N ASN A 268 -4.02 -16.90 28.10
CA ASN A 268 -3.25 -17.97 27.49
C ASN A 268 -3.24 -17.91 25.95
N ALA A 269 -4.37 -17.54 25.33
CA ALA A 269 -4.50 -17.43 23.89
C ALA A 269 -3.74 -16.23 23.32
N ALA A 270 -3.67 -15.11 24.05
CA ALA A 270 -2.97 -13.90 23.62
C ALA A 270 -1.49 -14.16 23.29
N ALA A 271 -0.80 -14.97 24.11
CA ALA A 271 0.59 -15.35 23.86
C ALA A 271 0.80 -16.12 22.55
N MET A 272 -0.25 -16.74 22.00
CA MET A 272 -0.17 -17.53 20.77
C MET A 272 -0.31 -16.68 19.50
N ILE A 273 -0.83 -15.45 19.58
CA ILE A 273 -1.09 -14.57 18.42
C ILE A 273 0.19 -14.25 17.65
N HIS A 274 1.28 -13.95 18.37
CA HIS A 274 2.62 -13.71 17.80
C HIS A 274 3.66 -14.77 18.23
N GLY A 275 3.26 -15.83 18.96
CA GLY A 275 4.21 -16.79 19.57
C GLY A 275 4.22 -18.18 18.96
N LYS A 276 3.28 -18.51 18.06
CA LYS A 276 3.09 -19.89 17.58
C LYS A 276 4.33 -20.51 16.91
N SER A 277 5.11 -19.72 16.17
CA SER A 277 6.38 -20.16 15.56
C SER A 277 7.41 -20.55 16.63
N ALA A 278 7.67 -19.68 17.59
CA ALA A 278 8.58 -19.93 18.71
C ALA A 278 8.16 -21.18 19.50
N VAL A 279 6.86 -21.29 19.84
CA VAL A 279 6.31 -22.47 20.53
C VAL A 279 6.53 -23.75 19.70
N ARG A 280 6.41 -23.69 18.37
CA ARG A 280 6.64 -24.84 17.48
C ARG A 280 8.12 -25.21 17.39
N GLU A 281 9.00 -24.23 17.33
CA GLU A 281 10.45 -24.43 17.23
C GLU A 281 11.06 -24.98 18.53
N GLU A 282 10.49 -24.60 19.68
CA GLU A 282 10.92 -25.08 20.99
C GLU A 282 10.27 -26.42 21.37
N ASN A 283 9.21 -26.85 20.69
CA ASN A 283 8.52 -28.10 21.00
C ASN A 283 9.34 -29.33 20.55
N PRO A 284 9.89 -30.13 21.48
CA PRO A 284 10.81 -31.22 21.15
C PRO A 284 10.15 -32.33 20.30
N VAL A 285 8.84 -32.53 20.45
CA VAL A 285 8.07 -33.50 19.67
C VAL A 285 7.93 -33.03 18.23
N LEU A 286 7.52 -31.78 18.02
CA LEU A 286 7.36 -31.21 16.67
C LEU A 286 8.69 -31.11 15.94
N VAL A 287 9.77 -30.76 16.64
CA VAL A 287 11.14 -30.76 16.10
C VAL A 287 11.57 -32.18 15.70
N PHE A 288 11.31 -33.18 16.55
CA PHE A 288 11.62 -34.58 16.25
C PHE A 288 10.90 -35.05 14.99
N PHE A 289 9.58 -34.84 14.89
CA PHE A 289 8.82 -35.20 13.69
C PHE A 289 9.28 -34.43 12.44
N GLY A 290 9.61 -33.14 12.57
CA GLY A 290 10.16 -32.36 11.47
C GLY A 290 11.48 -32.93 10.93
N ARG A 291 12.37 -33.36 11.82
CA ARG A 291 13.64 -34.03 11.43
C ARG A 291 13.40 -35.37 10.73
N VAL A 292 12.48 -36.19 11.25
CA VAL A 292 12.13 -37.49 10.66
C VAL A 292 11.52 -37.31 9.27
N LEU A 293 10.52 -36.44 9.12
CA LEU A 293 9.89 -36.16 7.83
C LEU A 293 10.88 -35.57 6.82
N GLY A 294 11.76 -34.66 7.26
CA GLY A 294 12.82 -34.12 6.40
C GLY A 294 13.84 -35.18 5.96
N ALA A 295 14.19 -36.14 6.82
CA ALA A 295 15.05 -37.26 6.45
C ALA A 295 14.38 -38.20 5.45
N ILE A 296 13.08 -38.47 5.64
CA ILE A 296 12.25 -39.25 4.70
C ILE A 296 12.16 -38.53 3.34
N GLY A 297 11.89 -37.23 3.30
CA GLY A 297 11.84 -36.45 2.05
C GLY A 297 13.15 -36.55 1.25
N LYS A 298 14.30 -36.42 1.94
CA LYS A 298 15.62 -36.60 1.33
C LYS A 298 15.89 -38.03 0.82
N LEU A 299 15.30 -39.05 1.45
CA LEU A 299 15.38 -40.45 1.02
C LEU A 299 14.53 -40.74 -0.22
N PHE A 300 13.40 -40.04 -0.39
CA PHE A 300 12.44 -40.26 -1.47
C PHE A 300 12.42 -39.20 -2.57
N GLY A 301 13.33 -38.21 -2.52
CA GLY A 301 13.60 -37.30 -3.64
C GLY A 301 12.55 -36.23 -3.88
N THR A 302 11.84 -35.80 -2.82
CA THR A 302 11.00 -34.59 -2.82
C THR A 302 11.60 -33.52 -1.95
#